data_AF-A0A1A8CKF5-F1
#
_entry.id   AF-A0A1A8CKF5-F1
#
_cell.length_a   1.000
_cell.length_b   1.000
_cell.length_c   1.000
_cell.angle_alpha   90.00
_cell.angle_beta   90.00
_cell.angle_gamma   90.00
#
_symmetry.space_group_name_H-M   'P 1'
#
loop_
_entity.id
_entity.type
_entity.pdbx_description
1 polymer ?
#
loop_
_entity_poly.entity_id
_entity_poly.type
_entity_poly.pdbx_seq_one_letter_code
_entity_poly.pdbx_strand_id
1 'polypeptide(L)'
;TMMWGSRWFLSSVAQKARCAGQLGLLRRQRVGSIPELEPGYLQCTSCWWGRVPVAGFETLNAALTSSTSKPRKEDGSMTLDVCYTPEQRVTILQLLNTASPAELAAVKLLRGRKALNIVEYRSKNGPFNTLESVVNVPRLKHKSAVIVFNSIINLVKKERKVRVQLAKFTRPEVDRSWLEDAASIVSIICGTNKVAWAHMDRGMTVLDWQEQNCPNFLNGTYLASAYLNDVSSVVSFLPSADFYVIEKPSISVQNTALFPIMAHMRVVEAMLFALLEPRISPPDMNAPPRVLNMMRFSVGRHFGLMVGESRTSGAQTVRQMMTESATQKFSRVCFPLELLVRYRNHFQMGSRREGEELCDALLQAVAFYELLGESSS
;
A
#
# COMPACT_ATOMS: atom_id res chain seq x y z
N THR A 1 -69.34 -51.24 -14.09
CA THR A 1 -69.76 -51.07 -12.68
C THR A 1 -68.98 -49.91 -12.09
N MET A 2 -69.69 -48.86 -11.62
CA MET A 2 -69.31 -47.70 -10.76
C MET A 2 -67.84 -47.22 -10.71
N MET A 3 -67.50 -46.00 -11.15
CA MET A 3 -67.69 -44.65 -10.52
C MET A 3 -66.60 -44.21 -9.52
N TRP A 4 -66.30 -42.91 -9.63
CA TRP A 4 -65.27 -42.09 -8.99
C TRP A 4 -65.23 -42.02 -7.44
N GLY A 5 -64.00 -41.84 -6.91
CA GLY A 5 -63.51 -40.65 -6.16
C GLY A 5 -64.20 -40.13 -4.90
N SER A 6 -63.42 -39.80 -3.84
CA SER A 6 -63.60 -38.68 -2.87
C SER A 6 -62.40 -38.64 -1.89
N ARG A 7 -61.65 -37.55 -1.71
CA ARG A 7 -61.89 -36.31 -0.89
C ARG A 7 -62.04 -36.58 0.62
N TRP A 8 -61.03 -36.19 1.42
CA TRP A 8 -60.97 -34.98 2.29
C TRP A 8 -61.89 -35.02 3.54
N PHE A 9 -61.32 -34.90 4.76
CA PHE A 9 -61.51 -33.80 5.73
C PHE A 9 -61.11 -34.18 7.19
N LEU A 10 -60.15 -33.40 7.70
CA LEU A 10 -59.99 -32.74 9.02
C LEU A 10 -60.74 -33.18 10.30
N SER A 11 -59.94 -33.09 11.39
CA SER A 11 -60.27 -32.62 12.76
C SER A 11 -61.03 -33.60 13.65
N SER A 12 -60.92 -33.62 14.99
CA SER A 12 -60.09 -33.04 16.05
C SER A 12 -60.57 -33.73 17.34
N VAL A 13 -60.07 -33.30 18.50
CA VAL A 13 -60.46 -33.66 19.88
C VAL A 13 -59.71 -34.89 20.42
N ALA A 14 -59.10 -34.91 21.61
CA ALA A 14 -58.47 -33.97 22.53
C ALA A 14 -58.26 -34.75 23.84
N GLN A 15 -57.10 -34.67 24.47
CA GLN A 15 -56.99 -34.74 25.94
C GLN A 15 -55.63 -34.17 26.37
N LYS A 16 -55.64 -32.90 26.80
CA LYS A 16 -55.54 -32.40 28.19
C LYS A 16 -54.08 -32.41 28.71
N ALA A 17 -53.41 -31.24 28.80
CA ALA A 17 -53.57 -30.16 29.81
C ALA A 17 -52.84 -30.53 31.13
N ARG A 18 -52.05 -29.70 31.84
CA ARG A 18 -51.75 -28.25 31.96
C ARG A 18 -50.50 -28.18 32.89
N CYS A 19 -49.66 -27.15 32.99
CA CYS A 19 -49.87 -25.71 33.15
C CYS A 19 -48.64 -24.98 32.51
N ALA A 20 -48.71 -23.95 31.68
CA ALA A 20 -49.46 -22.69 31.65
C ALA A 20 -48.81 -21.52 32.43
N GLY A 21 -48.39 -20.51 31.67
CA GLY A 21 -48.25 -19.10 32.05
C GLY A 21 -46.82 -18.56 31.86
N GLN A 22 -46.53 -17.48 31.14
CA GLN A 22 -47.36 -16.51 30.41
C GLN A 22 -46.38 -15.61 29.62
N LEU A 23 -46.65 -15.31 28.35
CA LEU A 23 -45.94 -14.27 27.59
C LEU A 23 -46.46 -12.90 28.03
N GLY A 24 -45.55 -11.97 28.35
CA GLY A 24 -45.91 -10.59 28.62
C GLY A 24 -44.71 -9.68 28.89
N LEU A 25 -44.55 -8.70 28.00
CA LEU A 25 -44.05 -7.34 28.26
C LEU A 25 -42.53 -7.11 28.36
N LEU A 26 -42.10 -6.28 27.40
CA LEU A 26 -40.97 -5.35 27.45
C LEU A 26 -40.57 -4.95 28.88
N ARG A 27 -39.38 -5.37 29.33
CA ARG A 27 -38.67 -4.67 30.39
C ARG A 27 -37.16 -4.70 30.14
N ARG A 28 -36.67 -3.53 29.74
CA ARG A 28 -35.27 -3.11 29.69
C ARG A 28 -34.60 -3.42 31.04
N GLN A 29 -33.61 -4.30 31.08
CA GLN A 29 -32.67 -4.35 32.21
C GLN A 29 -31.63 -3.24 32.01
N ARG A 30 -31.59 -2.32 32.98
CA ARG A 30 -30.50 -1.36 33.18
C ARG A 30 -29.44 -2.01 34.07
N VAL A 31 -28.22 -1.50 33.90
CA VAL A 31 -26.98 -1.68 34.70
C VAL A 31 -26.13 -2.87 34.23
N GLY A 32 -24.86 -2.73 33.84
CA GLY A 32 -23.97 -1.57 33.90
C GLY A 32 -22.65 -1.79 33.13
N SER A 33 -21.94 -0.67 32.92
CA SER A 33 -20.52 -0.53 32.53
C SER A 33 -20.03 -1.29 31.29
N ILE A 34 -20.11 -0.62 30.13
CA ILE A 34 -19.33 -0.91 28.93
C ILE A 34 -17.88 -0.48 29.22
N PRO A 35 -16.84 -1.31 28.95
CA PRO A 35 -15.46 -0.84 28.98
C PRO A 35 -15.27 0.24 27.92
N GLU A 36 -14.71 1.37 28.32
CA GLU A 36 -14.36 2.50 27.48
C GLU A 36 -13.60 2.01 26.22
N LEU A 37 -14.28 2.00 25.08
CA LEU A 37 -13.71 1.56 23.81
C LEU A 37 -12.84 2.72 23.31
N GLU A 38 -11.52 2.56 23.41
CA GLU A 38 -10.56 3.43 22.75
C GLU A 38 -10.92 3.59 21.26
N PRO A 39 -11.00 4.83 20.71
CA PRO A 39 -11.32 5.02 19.31
C PRO A 39 -10.18 4.49 18.42
N GLY A 40 -10.39 3.31 17.84
CA GLY A 40 -9.50 2.73 16.85
C GLY A 40 -9.43 3.61 15.60
N TYR A 41 -8.21 3.87 15.13
CA TYR A 41 -7.98 4.55 13.85
C TYR A 41 -7.71 3.51 12.76
N LEU A 42 -8.35 3.65 11.61
CA LEU A 42 -8.01 2.87 10.42
C LEU A 42 -7.01 3.64 9.57
N GLN A 43 -5.97 2.95 9.08
CA GLN A 43 -5.01 3.54 8.15
C GLN A 43 -5.57 3.56 6.73
N CYS A 44 -5.45 4.70 6.05
CA CYS A 44 -5.82 4.82 4.66
C CYS A 44 -4.82 4.07 3.77
N THR A 45 -5.25 2.98 3.13
CA THR A 45 -4.43 2.13 2.24
C THR A 45 -3.91 2.84 0.99
N SER A 46 -4.42 4.03 0.67
CA SER A 46 -4.02 4.80 -0.51
C SER A 46 -2.93 5.84 -0.25
N CYS A 47 -2.77 6.32 0.98
CA CYS A 47 -1.79 7.37 1.30
C CYS A 47 -0.92 7.08 2.53
N TRP A 48 -1.23 6.03 3.29
CA TRP A 48 -0.47 5.49 4.45
C TRP A 48 -0.19 6.48 5.61
N TRP A 49 -0.44 7.78 5.42
CA TRP A 49 -0.24 8.85 6.41
C TRP A 49 -1.55 9.41 6.97
N GLY A 50 -2.69 9.09 6.35
CA GLY A 50 -4.00 9.49 6.86
C GLY A 50 -4.53 8.48 7.89
N ARG A 51 -4.75 8.94 9.14
CA ARG A 51 -5.58 8.23 10.12
C ARG A 51 -7.04 8.62 9.90
N VAL A 52 -7.88 7.65 9.56
CA VAL A 52 -9.33 7.85 9.47
C VAL A 52 -9.93 7.48 10.82
N PRO A 53 -10.52 8.43 11.56
CA PRO A 53 -11.26 8.09 12.78
C PRO A 53 -12.50 7.29 12.39
N VAL A 54 -12.77 6.19 13.09
CA VAL A 54 -14.03 5.45 12.93
C VAL A 54 -15.14 6.34 13.49
N ALA A 55 -15.95 6.92 12.59
CA ALA A 55 -16.95 7.90 12.99
C ALA A 55 -18.13 7.23 13.70
N GLY A 56 -18.24 7.45 15.01
CA GLY A 56 -19.52 7.43 15.71
C GLY A 56 -20.33 8.67 15.38
N PHE A 57 -21.66 8.53 15.38
CA PHE A 57 -22.65 9.55 14.99
C PHE A 57 -22.51 10.89 15.76
N GLU A 58 -21.80 10.89 16.90
CA GLU A 58 -21.61 12.05 17.79
C GLU A 58 -20.51 13.02 17.34
N THR A 59 -19.58 12.58 16.47
CA THR A 59 -18.38 13.36 16.07
C THR A 59 -18.71 14.53 15.12
N LEU A 60 -19.90 14.53 14.50
CA LEU A 60 -20.33 15.58 13.56
C LEU A 60 -20.65 16.92 14.25
N ASN A 61 -21.07 16.91 15.53
CA ASN A 61 -21.47 18.13 16.24
C ASN A 61 -20.28 18.92 16.81
N ALA A 62 -19.16 18.26 17.10
CA ALA A 62 -17.94 18.92 17.61
C ALA A 62 -17.19 19.69 16.52
N ALA A 63 -17.23 19.23 15.27
CA ALA A 63 -16.60 19.92 14.15
C ALA A 63 -17.31 21.25 13.80
N LEU A 64 -18.62 21.34 14.03
CA LEU A 64 -19.43 22.52 13.71
C LEU A 64 -19.34 23.65 14.75
N THR A 65 -18.83 23.37 15.95
CA THR A 65 -18.77 24.34 17.07
C THR A 65 -17.38 24.92 17.35
N SER A 66 -16.33 24.47 16.65
CA SER A 66 -14.95 24.96 16.84
C SER A 66 -14.58 26.21 16.01
N SER A 67 -15.48 26.70 15.15
CA SER A 67 -15.31 27.95 14.40
C SER A 67 -15.73 29.17 15.22
N THR A 68 -15.07 29.43 16.35
CA THR A 68 -15.12 30.77 16.97
C THR A 68 -13.79 31.10 17.62
N SER A 69 -13.08 32.02 16.98
CA SER A 69 -11.79 32.57 17.40
C SER A 69 -11.84 33.20 18.79
N LYS A 70 -10.97 32.77 19.72
CA LYS A 70 -10.58 33.56 20.90
C LYS A 70 -9.33 34.38 20.59
N PRO A 71 -9.30 35.69 20.90
CA PRO A 71 -8.11 36.53 20.69
C PRO A 71 -7.09 36.25 21.80
N ARG A 72 -5.84 35.96 21.43
CA ARG A 72 -4.72 35.86 22.38
C ARG A 72 -4.02 37.22 22.47
N LYS A 73 -3.83 37.68 23.71
CA LYS A 73 -3.20 38.93 24.11
C LYS A 73 -1.75 39.03 23.62
N GLU A 74 -1.35 40.25 23.27
CA GLU A 74 0.05 40.64 23.07
C GLU A 74 0.83 40.51 24.39
N ASP A 75 1.97 39.82 24.34
CA ASP A 75 3.00 39.90 25.38
C ASP A 75 4.39 39.76 24.73
N GLY A 76 5.40 40.34 25.39
CA GLY A 76 6.64 40.87 24.84
C GLY A 76 7.51 40.00 23.91
N SER A 77 8.25 40.70 23.05
CA SER A 77 9.22 40.23 22.05
C SER A 77 10.14 39.09 22.50
N MET A 78 9.75 37.84 22.20
CA MET A 78 10.67 36.70 22.14
C MET A 78 11.55 36.87 20.89
N THR A 79 12.88 36.83 21.04
CA THR A 79 13.81 37.01 19.92
C THR A 79 13.74 35.81 18.97
N LEU A 80 13.88 36.05 17.66
CA LEU A 80 13.69 35.04 16.62
C LEU A 80 14.64 33.86 16.76
N ASP A 81 15.85 34.10 17.26
CA ASP A 81 16.84 33.07 17.52
C ASP A 81 16.29 32.02 18.49
N VAL A 82 15.62 32.42 19.57
CA VAL A 82 15.11 31.48 20.60
C VAL A 82 14.06 30.51 20.02
N CYS A 83 13.42 30.86 18.91
CA CYS A 83 12.43 30.01 18.24
C CYS A 83 13.04 28.83 17.44
N TYR A 84 14.35 28.76 17.26
CA TYR A 84 15.02 27.75 16.42
C TYR A 84 16.21 27.09 17.14
N THR A 85 16.49 25.82 16.82
CA THR A 85 17.69 25.14 17.34
C THR A 85 18.98 25.70 16.72
N PRO A 86 20.15 25.55 17.35
CA PRO A 86 21.41 26.05 16.80
C PRO A 86 21.69 25.58 15.37
N GLU A 87 21.39 24.31 15.07
CA GLU A 87 21.60 23.69 13.75
C GLU A 87 20.65 24.28 12.70
N GLN A 88 19.40 24.56 13.10
CA GLN A 88 18.41 25.20 12.25
C GLN A 88 18.80 26.65 11.94
N ARG A 89 19.31 27.39 12.94
CA ARG A 89 19.80 28.77 12.75
C ARG A 89 20.94 28.82 11.75
N VAL A 90 21.94 27.94 11.90
CA VAL A 90 23.06 27.84 10.96
C VAL A 90 22.56 27.55 9.54
N THR A 91 21.65 26.60 9.40
CA THR A 91 21.08 26.23 8.09
C THR A 91 20.34 27.41 7.42
N ILE A 92 19.54 28.13 8.20
CA ILE A 92 18.79 29.30 7.69
C ILE A 92 19.76 30.42 7.29
N LEU A 93 20.70 30.77 8.16
CA LEU A 93 21.67 31.85 7.92
C LEU A 93 22.59 31.52 6.74
N GLN A 94 23.03 30.28 6.62
CA GLN A 94 23.84 29.82 5.50
C GLN A 94 23.12 30.05 4.18
N LEU A 95 21.87 29.58 4.06
CA LEU A 95 21.08 29.80 2.83
C LEU A 95 20.88 31.30 2.54
N LEU A 96 20.52 32.10 3.55
CA LEU A 96 20.28 33.53 3.37
C LEU A 96 21.54 34.34 3.02
N ASN A 97 22.72 33.90 3.45
CA ASN A 97 23.99 34.57 3.19
C ASN A 97 24.64 34.15 1.86
N THR A 98 24.46 32.91 1.43
CA THR A 98 25.17 32.38 0.24
C THR A 98 24.31 32.25 -1.01
N ALA A 99 22.99 32.03 -0.88
CA ALA A 99 22.15 31.74 -2.05
C ALA A 99 22.00 32.94 -2.99
N SER A 100 21.97 32.66 -4.29
CA SER A 100 21.65 33.62 -5.35
C SER A 100 20.17 34.03 -5.34
N PRO A 101 19.77 35.12 -6.03
CA PRO A 101 18.36 35.50 -6.12
C PRO A 101 17.46 34.39 -6.68
N ALA A 102 17.97 33.58 -7.62
CA ALA A 102 17.24 32.47 -8.22
C ALA A 102 17.05 31.31 -7.23
N GLU A 103 18.08 30.97 -6.45
CA GLU A 103 18.02 29.95 -5.42
C GLU A 103 17.12 30.37 -4.24
N LEU A 104 17.17 31.64 -3.83
CA LEU A 104 16.23 32.18 -2.84
C LEU A 104 14.78 32.11 -3.36
N ALA A 105 14.55 32.33 -4.65
CA ALA A 105 13.23 32.23 -5.27
C ALA A 105 12.67 30.79 -5.34
N ALA A 106 13.50 29.76 -5.10
CA ALA A 106 13.03 28.39 -4.92
C ALA A 106 12.14 28.28 -3.67
N VAL A 107 12.41 29.09 -2.64
CA VAL A 107 11.48 29.28 -1.51
C VAL A 107 10.31 30.13 -1.99
N LYS A 108 9.12 29.52 -2.13
CA LYS A 108 7.90 30.17 -2.67
C LYS A 108 7.63 31.55 -2.04
N LEU A 109 7.94 31.71 -0.76
CA LEU A 109 7.69 32.93 0.03
C LEU A 109 8.75 34.02 -0.14
N LEU A 110 9.90 33.71 -0.76
CA LEU A 110 10.98 34.66 -1.06
C LEU A 110 11.00 35.11 -2.52
N ARG A 111 10.09 34.61 -3.37
CA ARG A 111 9.99 35.00 -4.79
C ARG A 111 9.81 36.51 -4.98
N GLY A 112 10.30 36.99 -6.13
CA GLY A 112 10.18 38.39 -6.54
C GLY A 112 11.07 39.31 -5.72
N ARG A 113 10.54 40.47 -5.30
CA ARG A 113 11.34 41.54 -4.66
C ARG A 113 11.98 41.12 -3.33
N LYS A 114 11.45 40.10 -2.63
CA LYS A 114 12.01 39.65 -1.35
C LYS A 114 13.41 39.05 -1.49
N ALA A 115 13.62 38.17 -2.48
CA ALA A 115 14.94 37.61 -2.78
C ALA A 115 15.95 38.70 -3.15
N LEU A 116 15.54 39.67 -3.99
CA LEU A 116 16.40 40.81 -4.37
C LEU A 116 16.75 41.68 -3.17
N ASN A 117 15.78 42.00 -2.31
CA ASN A 117 16.01 42.80 -1.10
C ASN A 117 16.98 42.11 -0.11
N ILE A 118 16.94 40.78 -0.01
CA ILE A 118 17.86 40.01 0.85
C ILE A 118 19.30 40.14 0.33
N VAL A 119 19.49 39.95 -0.98
CA VAL A 119 20.82 40.06 -1.61
C VAL A 119 21.33 41.50 -1.54
N GLU A 120 20.49 42.49 -1.83
CA GLU A 120 20.87 43.90 -1.74
C GLU A 120 21.22 44.31 -0.30
N TYR A 121 20.44 43.86 0.69
CA TYR A 121 20.69 44.16 2.09
C TYR A 121 22.02 43.58 2.57
N ARG A 122 22.30 42.30 2.29
CA ARG A 122 23.56 41.67 2.72
C ARG A 122 24.79 42.20 1.98
N SER A 123 24.63 42.66 0.73
CA SER A 123 25.70 43.33 -0.02
C SER A 123 26.06 44.70 0.56
N LYS A 124 25.09 45.41 1.17
CA LYS A 124 25.31 46.75 1.76
C LYS A 124 25.70 46.70 3.24
N ASN A 125 25.17 45.75 4.01
CA ASN A 125 25.30 45.71 5.47
C ASN A 125 26.17 44.54 5.96
N GLY A 126 26.70 43.71 5.05
CA GLY A 126 27.40 42.48 5.38
C GLY A 126 26.46 41.29 5.61
N PRO A 127 27.01 40.08 5.85
CA PRO A 127 26.22 38.88 6.09
C PRO A 127 25.38 38.97 7.37
N PHE A 128 24.23 38.29 7.38
CA PHE A 128 23.40 38.15 8.56
C PHE A 128 24.09 37.26 9.60
N ASN A 129 24.29 37.80 10.81
CA ASN A 129 24.90 37.06 11.92
C ASN A 129 23.87 36.42 12.86
N THR A 130 22.66 36.97 12.92
CA THR A 130 21.54 36.46 13.74
C THR A 130 20.22 36.49 12.96
N LEU A 131 19.22 35.72 13.37
CA LEU A 131 17.93 35.70 12.66
C LEU A 131 17.15 37.01 12.83
N GLU A 132 17.40 37.78 13.89
CA GLU A 132 16.80 39.10 14.11
C GLU A 132 17.25 40.10 13.06
N SER A 133 18.51 40.01 12.61
CA SER A 133 19.05 40.92 11.60
C SER A 133 18.30 40.83 10.25
N VAL A 134 17.62 39.71 10.00
CA VAL A 134 16.79 39.50 8.80
C VAL A 134 15.51 40.37 8.81
N VAL A 135 15.03 40.80 9.99
CA VAL A 135 13.82 41.65 10.12
C VAL A 135 14.04 43.06 9.57
N ASN A 136 15.31 43.48 9.48
CA ASN A 136 15.71 44.76 8.91
C ASN A 136 15.61 44.78 7.37
N VAL A 137 15.46 43.62 6.73
CA VAL A 137 15.27 43.53 5.29
C VAL A 137 13.89 44.11 4.91
N PRO A 138 13.81 45.02 3.93
CA PRO A 138 12.53 45.56 3.47
C PRO A 138 11.55 44.45 3.07
N ARG A 139 10.34 44.51 3.62
CA ARG A 139 9.23 43.55 3.41
C ARG A 139 9.43 42.16 4.04
N LEU A 140 10.39 42.00 4.95
CA LEU A 140 10.62 40.76 5.73
C LEU A 140 10.44 41.01 7.23
N LYS A 141 9.23 41.43 7.65
CA LYS A 141 8.93 41.66 9.07
C LYS A 141 8.82 40.33 9.85
N HIS A 142 8.90 40.39 11.17
CA HIS A 142 8.95 39.24 12.10
C HIS A 142 8.01 38.09 11.72
N LYS A 143 6.70 38.36 11.55
CA LYS A 143 5.72 37.33 11.14
C LYS A 143 6.05 36.68 9.79
N SER A 144 6.53 37.46 8.82
CA SER A 144 6.96 36.92 7.52
C SER A 144 8.29 36.17 7.60
N ALA A 145 9.21 36.59 8.47
CA ALA A 145 10.51 35.95 8.65
C ALA A 145 10.34 34.53 9.22
N VAL A 146 9.51 34.37 10.26
CA VAL A 146 9.19 33.05 10.86
C VAL A 146 8.64 32.07 9.82
N ILE A 147 7.69 32.51 8.98
CA ILE A 147 7.09 31.65 7.95
C ILE A 147 8.15 31.25 6.89
N VAL A 148 9.03 32.19 6.52
CA VAL A 148 10.13 31.93 5.59
C VAL A 148 11.13 30.92 6.17
N PHE A 149 11.54 31.09 7.43
CA PHE A 149 12.49 30.20 8.10
C PHE A 149 11.95 28.77 8.22
N ASN A 150 10.68 28.63 8.60
CA ASN A 150 10.01 27.33 8.63
C ASN A 150 9.94 26.70 7.23
N SER A 151 9.73 27.51 6.18
CA SER A 151 9.76 27.03 4.80
C SER A 151 11.15 26.58 4.37
N ILE A 152 12.21 27.26 4.80
CA ILE A 152 13.61 26.90 4.49
C ILE A 152 13.97 25.56 5.14
N ILE A 153 13.66 25.39 6.43
CA ILE A 153 13.91 24.12 7.15
C ILE A 153 13.17 22.96 6.46
N ASN A 154 11.92 23.17 6.05
CA ASN A 154 11.14 22.14 5.37
C ASN A 154 11.64 21.84 3.95
N LEU A 155 12.19 22.83 3.24
CA LEU A 155 12.79 22.62 1.92
C LEU A 155 14.08 21.81 2.00
N VAL A 156 14.97 22.08 2.96
CA VAL A 156 16.20 21.30 3.15
C VAL A 156 15.89 19.85 3.55
N LYS A 157 14.87 19.63 4.41
CA LYS A 157 14.36 18.29 4.71
C LYS A 157 13.77 17.59 3.48
N LYS A 158 13.18 18.35 2.55
CA LYS A 158 12.62 17.83 1.30
C LYS A 158 13.73 17.55 0.28
N GLU A 159 14.70 18.43 0.08
CA GLU A 159 15.82 18.26 -0.85
C GLU A 159 16.71 17.06 -0.49
N ARG A 160 16.99 16.84 0.80
CA ARG A 160 17.66 15.62 1.27
C ARG A 160 16.85 14.35 1.00
N LYS A 161 15.53 14.44 0.85
CA LYS A 161 14.64 13.35 0.42
C LYS A 161 14.42 13.29 -1.10
N VAL A 162 14.82 14.29 -1.88
CA VAL A 162 14.43 14.48 -3.29
C VAL A 162 15.41 13.85 -4.28
N ARG A 163 16.59 13.39 -3.85
CA ARG A 163 17.49 12.60 -4.72
C ARG A 163 17.29 11.09 -4.61
N VAL A 164 16.17 10.66 -4.06
CA VAL A 164 15.77 9.24 -3.97
C VAL A 164 14.96 8.88 -5.21
N GLN A 165 15.49 8.00 -6.06
CA GLN A 165 14.78 7.49 -7.23
C GLN A 165 13.80 6.41 -6.75
N LEU A 166 12.51 6.72 -6.69
CA LEU A 166 11.47 5.76 -6.31
C LEU A 166 11.19 4.76 -7.44
N ALA A 167 11.00 3.50 -7.08
CA ALA A 167 10.53 2.48 -8.03
C ALA A 167 9.06 2.71 -8.36
N LYS A 168 8.77 3.13 -9.60
CA LYS A 168 7.41 3.50 -10.05
C LYS A 168 6.55 2.29 -10.46
N PHE A 169 7.16 1.13 -10.65
CA PHE A 169 6.48 -0.09 -11.10
C PHE A 169 5.85 -0.88 -9.94
N THR A 170 6.21 -0.56 -8.69
CA THR A 170 5.62 -1.12 -7.47
C THR A 170 4.72 -0.12 -6.75
N ARG A 171 3.80 -0.64 -5.93
CA ARG A 171 2.93 0.14 -5.04
C ARG A 171 2.87 -0.50 -3.65
N PRO A 172 3.03 0.24 -2.54
CA PRO A 172 3.43 1.65 -2.48
C PRO A 172 4.81 1.89 -3.11
N GLU A 173 5.10 3.15 -3.45
CA GLU A 173 6.40 3.50 -4.01
C GLU A 173 7.46 3.33 -2.92
N VAL A 174 8.48 2.53 -3.22
CA VAL A 174 9.60 2.26 -2.32
C VAL A 174 10.87 2.86 -2.92
N ASP A 175 11.76 3.33 -2.04
CA ASP A 175 13.09 3.73 -2.45
C ASP A 175 13.82 2.53 -3.05
N ARG A 176 14.32 2.76 -4.27
CA ARG A 176 15.01 1.77 -5.07
C ARG A 176 16.19 1.13 -4.34
N SER A 177 16.90 1.87 -3.47
CA SER A 177 18.01 1.31 -2.70
C SER A 177 17.61 0.06 -1.92
N TRP A 178 16.45 0.08 -1.25
CA TRP A 178 15.91 -1.07 -0.54
C TRP A 178 15.58 -2.25 -1.45
N LEU A 179 15.07 -1.98 -2.65
CA LEU A 179 14.75 -3.04 -3.60
C LEU A 179 16.02 -3.66 -4.20
N GLU A 180 17.06 -2.85 -4.42
CA GLU A 180 18.37 -3.32 -4.89
C GLU A 180 19.11 -4.11 -3.82
N ASP A 181 18.93 -3.78 -2.54
CA ASP A 181 19.54 -4.49 -1.41
C ASP A 181 18.80 -5.78 -1.03
N ALA A 182 17.63 -6.05 -1.62
CA ALA A 182 16.88 -7.29 -1.39
C ALA A 182 17.69 -8.52 -1.82
N ALA A 183 17.80 -9.49 -0.92
CA ALA A 183 18.40 -10.79 -1.20
C ALA A 183 17.43 -11.69 -1.98
N SER A 184 16.14 -11.67 -1.63
CA SER A 184 15.12 -12.44 -2.33
C SER A 184 13.71 -11.84 -2.24
N ILE A 185 12.86 -12.22 -3.20
CA ILE A 185 11.44 -11.85 -3.24
C ILE A 185 10.55 -13.08 -3.39
N VAL A 186 9.33 -12.98 -2.88
CA VAL A 186 8.25 -13.94 -3.18
C VAL A 186 7.19 -13.23 -4.01
N SER A 187 7.07 -13.61 -5.28
CA SER A 187 6.03 -13.15 -6.19
C SER A 187 4.78 -14.00 -6.03
N ILE A 188 3.61 -13.39 -5.84
CA ILE A 188 2.33 -14.04 -5.52
C ILE A 188 1.27 -13.63 -6.53
N ILE A 189 0.59 -14.61 -7.13
CA ILE A 189 -0.54 -14.44 -8.03
C ILE A 189 -1.78 -15.09 -7.43
N CYS A 190 -2.85 -14.31 -7.31
CA CYS A 190 -4.15 -14.80 -6.84
C CYS A 190 -5.04 -15.07 -8.05
N GLY A 191 -5.41 -16.35 -8.24
CA GLY A 191 -6.42 -16.78 -9.20
C GLY A 191 -7.81 -16.82 -8.56
N THR A 192 -8.80 -17.32 -9.30
CA THR A 192 -10.19 -17.40 -8.80
C THR A 192 -10.43 -18.53 -7.81
N ASN A 193 -9.57 -19.56 -7.78
CA ASN A 193 -9.70 -20.74 -6.93
C ASN A 193 -8.35 -21.26 -6.39
N LYS A 194 -7.26 -20.54 -6.62
CA LYS A 194 -5.91 -20.93 -6.24
C LYS A 194 -5.01 -19.71 -6.05
N VAL A 195 -3.90 -19.90 -5.36
CA VAL A 195 -2.80 -18.94 -5.26
C VAL A 195 -1.53 -19.62 -5.69
N ALA A 196 -0.74 -18.97 -6.55
CA ALA A 196 0.58 -19.44 -6.96
C ALA A 196 1.65 -18.46 -6.52
N TRP A 197 2.86 -18.96 -6.26
CA TRP A 197 3.98 -18.12 -5.92
C TRP A 197 5.30 -18.63 -6.47
N ALA A 198 6.24 -17.71 -6.66
CA ALA A 198 7.63 -17.99 -7.02
C ALA A 198 8.56 -17.23 -6.06
N HIS A 199 9.46 -17.95 -5.40
CA HIS A 199 10.55 -17.39 -4.59
C HIS A 199 11.79 -17.30 -5.46
N MET A 200 12.32 -16.08 -5.61
CA MET A 200 13.46 -15.81 -6.49
C MET A 200 14.49 -14.94 -5.78
N ASP A 201 15.75 -15.35 -5.86
CA ASP A 201 16.86 -14.56 -5.36
C ASP A 201 17.34 -13.50 -6.38
N ARG A 202 18.21 -12.61 -5.92
CA ARG A 202 18.84 -11.59 -6.77
C ARG A 202 19.68 -12.17 -7.92
N GLY A 203 20.11 -13.42 -7.80
CA GLY A 203 20.85 -14.14 -8.83
C GLY A 203 19.97 -14.69 -9.96
N MET A 204 18.68 -14.32 -10.01
CA MET A 204 17.68 -14.86 -10.94
C MET A 204 17.49 -16.39 -10.79
N THR A 205 17.74 -16.93 -9.60
CA THR A 205 17.53 -18.35 -9.30
C THR A 205 16.17 -18.56 -8.68
N VAL A 206 15.40 -19.52 -9.22
CA VAL A 206 14.11 -19.93 -8.68
C VAL A 206 14.34 -20.88 -7.50
N LEU A 207 14.14 -20.38 -6.28
CA LEU A 207 14.35 -21.13 -5.04
C LEU A 207 13.15 -22.02 -4.69
N ASP A 208 11.94 -21.50 -4.92
CA ASP A 208 10.69 -22.22 -4.73
C ASP A 208 9.66 -21.77 -5.77
N TRP A 209 8.79 -22.68 -6.21
CA TRP A 209 7.76 -22.38 -7.20
C TRP A 209 6.61 -23.38 -7.05
N GLN A 210 5.46 -22.92 -6.57
CA GLN A 210 4.34 -23.77 -6.16
C GLN A 210 2.98 -23.06 -6.33
N GLU A 211 1.91 -23.85 -6.28
CA GLU A 211 0.53 -23.35 -6.22
C GLU A 211 -0.29 -24.12 -5.19
N GLN A 212 -1.30 -23.48 -4.63
CA GLN A 212 -2.21 -24.05 -3.66
C GLN A 212 -3.66 -23.75 -4.02
N ASN A 213 -4.50 -24.78 -4.03
CA ASN A 213 -5.94 -24.65 -4.21
C ASN A 213 -6.58 -24.01 -2.97
N CYS A 214 -7.52 -23.10 -3.21
CA CYS A 214 -8.27 -22.36 -2.20
C CYS A 214 -9.77 -22.63 -2.41
N PRO A 215 -10.34 -23.69 -1.80
CA PRO A 215 -11.69 -24.16 -2.09
C PRO A 215 -12.80 -23.18 -1.66
N ASN A 216 -12.50 -22.22 -0.79
CA ASN A 216 -13.46 -21.21 -0.35
C ASN A 216 -13.46 -19.96 -1.25
N PHE A 217 -12.52 -19.85 -2.20
CA PHE A 217 -12.46 -18.73 -3.13
C PHE A 217 -13.60 -18.82 -4.15
N LEU A 218 -14.31 -17.70 -4.32
CA LEU A 218 -15.45 -17.53 -5.24
C LEU A 218 -16.48 -18.68 -5.22
N ASN A 219 -16.61 -19.39 -4.10
CA ASN A 219 -17.47 -20.55 -3.98
C ASN A 219 -18.83 -20.18 -3.37
N GLY A 220 -19.66 -19.48 -4.13
CA GLY A 220 -20.99 -19.05 -3.71
C GLY A 220 -20.97 -17.82 -2.81
N THR A 221 -21.45 -17.95 -1.57
CA THR A 221 -21.58 -16.82 -0.65
C THR A 221 -20.22 -16.37 -0.12
N TYR A 222 -19.94 -15.08 -0.21
CA TYR A 222 -18.73 -14.50 0.37
C TYR A 222 -18.75 -14.60 1.90
N LEU A 223 -17.73 -15.27 2.46
CA LEU A 223 -17.53 -15.37 3.90
C LEU A 223 -16.06 -15.06 4.25
N ALA A 224 -15.84 -13.94 4.95
CA ALA A 224 -14.49 -13.45 5.25
C ALA A 224 -13.65 -14.44 6.07
N SER A 225 -14.27 -15.17 7.01
CA SER A 225 -13.56 -16.18 7.82
C SER A 225 -13.10 -17.38 6.97
N ALA A 226 -13.91 -17.81 6.00
CA ALA A 226 -13.53 -18.90 5.10
C ALA A 226 -12.36 -18.50 4.19
N TYR A 227 -12.39 -17.27 3.67
CA TYR A 227 -11.25 -16.70 2.93
C TYR A 227 -10.00 -16.62 3.80
N LEU A 228 -10.12 -16.16 5.05
CA LEU A 228 -8.99 -16.05 5.96
C LEU A 228 -8.33 -17.40 6.22
N ASN A 229 -9.10 -18.49 6.33
CA ASN A 229 -8.56 -19.84 6.49
C ASN A 229 -7.68 -20.25 5.30
N ASP A 230 -8.18 -20.07 4.07
CA ASP A 230 -7.43 -20.40 2.86
C ASP A 230 -6.18 -19.53 2.72
N VAL A 231 -6.30 -18.21 2.91
CA VAL A 231 -5.15 -17.29 2.82
C VAL A 231 -4.13 -17.56 3.92
N SER A 232 -4.56 -17.87 5.15
CA SER A 232 -3.65 -18.22 6.25
C SER A 232 -2.89 -19.52 5.96
N SER A 233 -3.57 -20.51 5.36
CA SER A 233 -2.94 -21.74 4.88
C SER A 233 -1.84 -21.40 3.86
N VAL A 234 -2.15 -20.59 2.84
CA VAL A 234 -1.15 -20.14 1.84
C VAL A 234 0.03 -19.47 2.51
N VAL A 235 -0.21 -18.48 3.37
CA VAL A 235 0.86 -17.74 4.07
C VAL A 235 1.77 -18.66 4.89
N SER A 236 1.25 -19.77 5.44
CA SER A 236 2.05 -20.73 6.19
C SER A 236 3.05 -21.53 5.32
N PHE A 237 2.82 -21.60 4.00
CA PHE A 237 3.72 -22.25 3.05
C PHE A 237 4.67 -21.27 2.36
N LEU A 238 4.44 -19.95 2.45
CA LEU A 238 5.30 -18.97 1.81
C LEU A 238 6.66 -18.90 2.51
N PRO A 239 7.78 -18.96 1.78
CA PRO A 239 9.09 -18.80 2.36
C PRO A 239 9.31 -17.37 2.88
N SER A 240 10.28 -17.20 3.78
CA SER A 240 10.71 -15.88 4.22
C SER A 240 11.48 -15.17 3.12
N ALA A 241 11.10 -13.93 2.81
CA ALA A 241 11.77 -13.08 1.83
C ALA A 241 11.74 -11.62 2.27
N ASP A 242 12.55 -10.77 1.63
CA ASP A 242 12.62 -9.34 1.97
C ASP A 242 11.32 -8.64 1.55
N PHE A 243 10.85 -8.95 0.34
CA PHE A 243 9.60 -8.44 -0.21
C PHE A 243 8.66 -9.55 -0.69
N TYR A 244 7.36 -9.31 -0.48
CA TYR A 244 6.26 -10.10 -1.04
C TYR A 244 5.57 -9.26 -2.11
N VAL A 245 5.66 -9.67 -3.37
CA VAL A 245 5.16 -8.93 -4.53
C VAL A 245 3.85 -9.56 -4.99
N ILE A 246 2.75 -8.87 -4.79
CA ILE A 246 1.40 -9.31 -5.17
C ILE A 246 1.03 -8.69 -6.52
N GLU A 247 0.40 -9.48 -7.40
CA GLU A 247 -0.14 -8.93 -8.64
C GLU A 247 -1.26 -7.93 -8.36
N LYS A 248 -1.18 -6.77 -9.03
CA LYS A 248 -2.28 -5.82 -9.13
C LYS A 248 -3.04 -6.01 -10.44
N PRO A 249 -4.24 -6.63 -10.42
CA PRO A 249 -5.04 -6.82 -11.62
C PRO A 249 -5.67 -5.52 -12.10
N SER A 250 -5.78 -5.37 -13.42
CA SER A 250 -6.37 -4.20 -14.10
C SER A 250 -7.87 -4.37 -14.36
N ILE A 251 -8.65 -4.72 -13.33
CA ILE A 251 -10.12 -4.82 -13.43
C ILE A 251 -10.72 -3.45 -13.13
N SER A 252 -11.44 -2.88 -14.11
CA SER A 252 -12.12 -1.59 -13.95
C SER A 252 -13.31 -1.68 -13.00
N VAL A 253 -13.39 -0.74 -12.05
CA VAL A 253 -14.52 -0.58 -11.10
C VAL A 253 -15.84 -0.31 -11.84
N GLN A 254 -15.76 0.25 -13.05
CA GLN A 254 -16.93 0.58 -13.86
C GLN A 254 -17.60 -0.66 -14.47
N ASN A 255 -16.87 -1.78 -14.59
CA ASN A 255 -17.43 -3.03 -15.11
C ASN A 255 -18.11 -3.81 -13.98
N THR A 256 -19.40 -3.53 -13.79
CA THR A 256 -20.23 -4.16 -12.74
C THR A 256 -20.37 -5.67 -12.91
N ALA A 257 -20.27 -6.20 -14.13
CA ALA A 257 -20.34 -7.65 -14.38
C ALA A 257 -19.15 -8.41 -13.77
N LEU A 258 -17.99 -7.77 -13.65
CA LEU A 258 -16.78 -8.34 -13.05
C LEU A 258 -16.64 -8.00 -11.55
N PHE A 259 -17.63 -7.34 -10.95
CA PHE A 259 -17.57 -6.94 -9.55
C PHE A 259 -17.29 -8.10 -8.57
N PRO A 260 -17.90 -9.30 -8.69
CA PRO A 260 -17.59 -10.41 -7.78
C PRO A 260 -16.12 -10.83 -7.83
N ILE A 261 -15.54 -10.89 -9.04
CA ILE A 261 -14.13 -11.24 -9.24
C ILE A 261 -13.23 -10.14 -8.66
N MET A 262 -13.57 -8.88 -8.94
CA MET A 262 -12.83 -7.74 -8.40
C MET A 262 -12.84 -7.72 -6.87
N ALA A 263 -14.01 -7.89 -6.26
CA ALA A 263 -14.17 -7.94 -4.81
C ALA A 263 -13.34 -9.08 -4.21
N HIS A 264 -13.41 -10.27 -4.81
CA HIS A 264 -12.59 -11.42 -4.43
C HIS A 264 -11.09 -11.08 -4.46
N MET A 265 -10.57 -10.57 -5.57
CA MET A 265 -9.15 -10.23 -5.71
C MET A 265 -8.71 -9.19 -4.68
N ARG A 266 -9.56 -8.18 -4.41
CA ARG A 266 -9.23 -7.13 -3.42
C ARG A 266 -9.29 -7.63 -1.98
N VAL A 267 -10.16 -8.57 -1.66
CA VAL A 267 -10.19 -9.18 -0.33
C VAL A 267 -8.94 -10.02 -0.10
N VAL A 268 -8.58 -10.88 -1.04
CA VAL A 268 -7.38 -11.74 -0.92
C VAL A 268 -6.12 -10.87 -0.83
N GLU A 269 -6.01 -9.86 -1.70
CA GLU A 269 -4.95 -8.84 -1.63
C GLU A 269 -4.88 -8.22 -0.23
N ALA A 270 -5.98 -7.70 0.31
CA ALA A 270 -6.00 -7.07 1.62
C ALA A 270 -5.60 -8.02 2.77
N MET A 271 -6.01 -9.29 2.70
CA MET A 271 -5.62 -10.31 3.69
C MET A 271 -4.13 -10.62 3.61
N LEU A 272 -3.56 -10.76 2.42
CA LEU A 272 -2.13 -10.99 2.23
C LEU A 272 -1.31 -9.81 2.76
N PHE A 273 -1.70 -8.57 2.45
CA PHE A 273 -1.07 -7.37 3.01
C PHE A 273 -1.08 -7.36 4.54
N ALA A 274 -2.21 -7.74 5.16
CA ALA A 274 -2.32 -7.75 6.61
C ALA A 274 -1.54 -8.90 7.28
N LEU A 275 -1.46 -10.06 6.63
CA LEU A 275 -0.85 -11.27 7.21
C LEU A 275 0.66 -11.34 7.02
N LEU A 276 1.19 -10.76 5.93
CA LEU A 276 2.62 -10.79 5.59
C LEU A 276 3.41 -9.61 6.16
N GLU A 277 2.74 -8.53 6.54
CA GLU A 277 3.39 -7.44 7.28
C GLU A 277 3.70 -7.85 8.73
N PRO A 278 4.84 -7.40 9.31
CA PRO A 278 5.20 -7.72 10.68
C PRO A 278 4.15 -7.21 11.69
N ARG A 279 3.65 -8.10 12.55
CA ARG A 279 2.54 -7.78 13.47
C ARG A 279 2.93 -6.90 14.67
N ILE A 280 4.22 -6.84 15.06
CA ILE A 280 4.61 -6.43 16.44
C ILE A 280 5.88 -5.55 16.53
N SER A 281 6.57 -5.21 15.44
CA SER A 281 7.67 -4.24 15.54
C SER A 281 7.10 -2.81 15.59
N PRO A 282 7.53 -1.94 16.52
CA PRO A 282 7.29 -0.50 16.35
C PRO A 282 7.77 -0.14 14.94
N PRO A 283 7.02 0.66 14.16
CA PRO A 283 7.43 0.99 12.82
C PRO A 283 8.79 1.68 12.94
N ASP A 284 9.84 0.98 12.54
CA ASP A 284 11.10 1.64 12.26
C ASP A 284 10.72 2.65 11.19
N MET A 285 10.70 3.95 11.54
CA MET A 285 10.10 4.99 10.69
C MET A 285 10.75 5.07 9.29
N ASN A 286 11.86 4.35 9.10
CA ASN A 286 12.66 4.30 7.89
C ASN A 286 12.59 2.94 7.15
N ALA A 287 11.96 1.90 7.70
CA ALA A 287 11.86 0.60 7.03
C ALA A 287 10.80 0.64 5.91
N PRO A 288 11.08 0.04 4.73
CA PRO A 288 10.10 -0.03 3.65
C PRO A 288 8.99 -1.04 3.99
N PRO A 289 7.79 -0.86 3.42
CA PRO A 289 6.76 -1.90 3.47
C PRO A 289 7.27 -3.16 2.78
N ARG A 290 7.02 -4.32 3.40
CA ARG A 290 7.48 -5.62 2.87
C ARG A 290 6.55 -6.13 1.79
N VAL A 291 5.27 -5.76 1.84
CA VAL A 291 4.28 -6.20 0.85
C VAL A 291 4.08 -5.13 -0.21
N LEU A 292 4.30 -5.50 -1.47
CA LEU A 292 4.26 -4.62 -2.63
C LEU A 292 3.25 -5.16 -3.64
N ASN A 293 2.69 -4.26 -4.43
CA ASN A 293 1.87 -4.55 -5.59
C ASN A 293 2.67 -4.28 -6.86
N MET A 294 2.61 -5.18 -7.85
CA MET A 294 3.17 -4.97 -9.18
C MET A 294 2.07 -5.02 -10.23
N MET A 295 2.06 -4.07 -11.16
CA MET A 295 0.97 -3.95 -12.14
C MET A 295 1.06 -5.07 -13.19
N ARG A 296 -0.01 -5.88 -13.32
CA ARG A 296 -0.12 -6.96 -14.33
C ARG A 296 0.23 -6.50 -15.74
N PHE A 297 -0.19 -5.29 -16.08
CA PHE A 297 0.03 -4.69 -17.38
C PHE A 297 1.50 -4.35 -17.65
N SER A 298 2.25 -3.92 -16.64
CA SER A 298 3.69 -3.66 -16.78
C SER A 298 4.46 -4.95 -17.04
N VAL A 299 4.13 -6.02 -16.31
CA VAL A 299 4.69 -7.36 -16.54
C VAL A 299 4.34 -7.84 -17.96
N GLY A 300 3.08 -7.70 -18.38
CA GLY A 300 2.66 -8.08 -19.73
C GLY A 300 3.42 -7.35 -20.84
N ARG A 301 3.63 -6.04 -20.70
CA ARG A 301 4.43 -5.25 -21.65
C ARG A 301 5.89 -5.68 -21.69
N HIS A 302 6.48 -5.93 -20.53
CA HIS A 302 7.88 -6.35 -20.40
C HIS A 302 8.21 -7.60 -21.22
N PHE A 303 7.30 -8.58 -21.23
CA PHE A 303 7.48 -9.82 -21.99
C PHE A 303 6.84 -9.80 -23.39
N GLY A 304 6.31 -8.66 -23.85
CA GLY A 304 5.63 -8.60 -25.15
C GLY A 304 4.34 -9.42 -25.22
N LEU A 305 3.65 -9.63 -24.09
CA LEU A 305 2.44 -10.45 -23.98
C LEU A 305 1.14 -9.65 -24.19
N MET A 306 1.22 -8.39 -24.60
CA MET A 306 0.04 -7.54 -24.77
C MET A 306 -0.47 -7.58 -26.22
N VAL A 307 -1.76 -7.86 -26.38
CA VAL A 307 -2.51 -7.72 -27.63
C VAL A 307 -3.65 -6.73 -27.40
N GLY A 308 -3.44 -5.48 -27.84
CA GLY A 308 -4.30 -4.36 -27.47
C GLY A 308 -4.23 -4.11 -25.96
N GLU A 309 -5.38 -4.17 -25.29
CA GLU A 309 -5.50 -4.02 -23.83
C GLU A 309 -5.49 -5.37 -23.08
N SER A 310 -5.49 -6.48 -23.81
CA SER A 310 -5.56 -7.83 -23.24
C SER A 310 -4.18 -8.47 -23.18
N ARG A 311 -3.88 -9.14 -22.06
CA ARG A 311 -2.65 -9.92 -21.88
C ARG A 311 -2.88 -11.37 -22.33
N THR A 312 -1.96 -11.92 -23.11
CA THR A 312 -1.94 -13.33 -23.53
C THR A 312 -1.20 -14.21 -22.51
N SER A 313 -1.30 -15.53 -22.66
CA SER A 313 -0.62 -16.50 -21.80
C SER A 313 0.90 -16.38 -21.88
N GLY A 314 1.56 -16.46 -20.72
CA GLY A 314 3.01 -16.48 -20.59
C GLY A 314 3.65 -17.87 -20.71
N ALA A 315 2.86 -18.93 -20.90
CA ALA A 315 3.34 -20.32 -20.83
C ALA A 315 4.44 -20.66 -21.86
N GLN A 316 4.39 -20.06 -23.05
CA GLN A 316 5.45 -20.25 -24.05
C GLN A 316 6.77 -19.61 -23.60
N THR A 317 6.72 -18.39 -23.08
CA THR A 317 7.89 -17.68 -22.55
C THR A 317 8.54 -18.47 -21.41
N VAL A 318 7.73 -19.00 -20.49
CA VAL A 318 8.23 -19.80 -19.36
C VAL A 318 8.88 -21.11 -19.85
N ARG A 319 8.26 -21.83 -20.79
CA ARG A 319 8.85 -23.05 -21.37
C ARG A 319 10.19 -22.78 -22.04
N GLN A 320 10.30 -21.65 -22.73
CA GLN A 320 11.56 -21.22 -23.33
C GLN A 320 12.62 -20.99 -22.25
N MET A 321 12.31 -20.22 -21.19
CA MET A 321 13.25 -20.01 -20.07
C MET A 321 13.69 -21.32 -19.40
N MET A 322 12.78 -22.27 -19.19
CA MET A 322 13.11 -23.59 -18.64
C MET A 322 14.06 -24.37 -19.57
N THR A 323 13.84 -24.32 -20.88
CA THR A 323 14.67 -25.01 -21.88
C THR A 323 16.05 -24.36 -21.97
N GLU A 324 16.11 -23.03 -22.00
CA GLU A 324 17.34 -22.25 -22.04
C GLU A 324 18.18 -22.47 -20.78
N SER A 325 17.56 -22.48 -19.60
CA SER A 325 18.25 -22.78 -18.33
C SER A 325 18.89 -24.16 -18.29
N ALA A 326 18.35 -25.14 -19.02
CA ALA A 326 18.90 -26.48 -19.07
C ALA A 326 20.01 -26.63 -20.12
N THR A 327 20.07 -25.75 -21.12
CA THR A 327 20.90 -25.93 -22.33
C THR A 327 21.98 -24.87 -22.49
N GLN A 328 21.76 -23.66 -21.97
CA GLN A 328 22.64 -22.52 -22.16
C GLN A 328 23.48 -22.26 -20.91
N LYS A 329 24.71 -21.78 -21.12
CA LYS A 329 25.63 -21.41 -20.02
C LYS A 329 25.21 -20.11 -19.32
N PHE A 330 24.54 -19.21 -20.04
CA PHE A 330 24.05 -17.92 -19.52
C PHE A 330 22.55 -17.82 -19.82
N SER A 331 21.73 -18.38 -18.94
CA SER A 331 20.27 -18.27 -19.05
C SER A 331 19.76 -17.03 -18.33
N ARG A 332 18.62 -16.51 -18.78
CA ARG A 332 17.92 -15.39 -18.15
C ARG A 332 17.46 -15.70 -16.72
N VAL A 333 17.12 -16.97 -16.48
CA VAL A 333 16.65 -17.50 -15.19
C VAL A 333 17.35 -18.82 -14.95
N CYS A 334 17.71 -19.09 -13.70
CA CYS A 334 18.33 -20.33 -13.26
C CYS A 334 17.30 -21.20 -12.53
N PHE A 335 17.07 -22.42 -13.02
CA PHE A 335 16.17 -23.39 -12.37
C PHE A 335 16.97 -24.55 -11.76
N PRO A 336 16.71 -24.89 -10.48
CA PRO A 336 17.11 -26.18 -9.93
C PRO A 336 16.56 -27.34 -10.76
N LEU A 337 17.37 -28.39 -10.94
CA LEU A 337 17.01 -29.56 -11.75
C LEU A 337 15.70 -30.21 -11.27
N GLU A 338 15.47 -30.24 -9.96
CA GLU A 338 14.25 -30.80 -9.36
C GLU A 338 12.98 -30.07 -9.83
N LEU A 339 13.03 -28.73 -9.94
CA LEU A 339 11.91 -27.94 -10.43
C LEU A 339 11.67 -28.14 -11.94
N LEU A 340 12.75 -28.25 -12.73
CA LEU A 340 12.65 -28.56 -14.16
C LEU A 340 11.97 -29.92 -14.38
N VAL A 341 12.35 -30.94 -13.60
CA VAL A 341 11.74 -32.27 -13.68
C VAL A 341 10.27 -32.22 -13.24
N ARG A 342 9.96 -31.55 -12.12
CA ARG A 342 8.60 -31.42 -11.59
C ARG A 342 7.65 -30.77 -12.60
N TYR A 343 8.09 -29.69 -13.25
CA TYR A 343 7.23 -28.86 -14.11
C TYR A 343 7.37 -29.11 -15.61
N ARG A 344 8.20 -30.07 -16.05
CA ARG A 344 8.48 -30.39 -17.46
C ARG A 344 7.23 -30.46 -18.35
N ASN A 345 6.14 -31.03 -17.84
CA ASN A 345 4.91 -31.27 -18.59
C ASN A 345 3.73 -30.36 -18.18
N HIS A 346 3.91 -29.47 -17.20
CA HIS A 346 2.80 -28.68 -16.65
C HIS A 346 2.31 -27.60 -17.63
N PHE A 347 3.19 -27.08 -18.50
CA PHE A 347 2.89 -25.96 -19.40
C PHE A 347 2.62 -26.38 -20.85
N GLN A 348 2.18 -27.62 -21.08
CA GLN A 348 1.89 -28.12 -22.43
C GLN A 348 0.63 -27.47 -23.03
N MET A 349 0.65 -27.21 -24.34
CA MET A 349 -0.51 -26.69 -25.06
C MET A 349 -1.63 -27.73 -25.02
N GLY A 350 -2.77 -27.39 -24.40
CA GLY A 350 -3.95 -28.26 -24.32
C GLY A 350 -4.26 -28.81 -22.93
N SER A 351 -3.38 -28.62 -21.93
CA SER A 351 -3.79 -28.80 -20.52
C SER A 351 -4.80 -27.70 -20.17
N ARG A 352 -5.81 -28.00 -19.34
CA ARG A 352 -6.93 -27.09 -19.03
C ARG A 352 -6.47 -25.84 -18.25
N ARG A 353 -5.91 -24.79 -18.87
CA ARG A 353 -5.48 -23.54 -18.19
C ARG A 353 -4.66 -23.77 -16.90
N GLU A 354 -4.10 -24.96 -16.72
CA GLU A 354 -3.42 -25.35 -15.49
C GLU A 354 -2.04 -24.70 -15.51
N GLY A 355 -1.71 -23.96 -14.46
CA GLY A 355 -0.42 -23.32 -14.30
C GLY A 355 -0.28 -21.92 -14.92
N GLU A 356 -1.37 -21.25 -15.33
CA GLU A 356 -1.29 -19.84 -15.73
C GLU A 356 -0.84 -18.95 -14.55
N GLU A 357 -1.39 -19.16 -13.35
CA GLU A 357 -0.95 -18.44 -12.14
C GLU A 357 0.51 -18.74 -11.79
N LEU A 358 0.98 -19.99 -11.99
CA LEU A 358 2.39 -20.36 -11.84
C LEU A 358 3.27 -19.59 -12.82
N CYS A 359 2.87 -19.55 -14.10
CA CYS A 359 3.60 -18.80 -15.12
C CYS A 359 3.68 -17.32 -14.76
N ASP A 360 2.55 -16.73 -14.39
CA ASP A 360 2.46 -15.32 -14.02
C ASP A 360 3.30 -15.00 -12.78
N ALA A 361 3.38 -15.90 -11.79
CA ALA A 361 4.18 -15.71 -10.58
C ALA A 361 5.67 -15.61 -10.93
N LEU A 362 6.14 -16.54 -11.76
CA LEU A 362 7.52 -16.55 -12.24
C LEU A 362 7.83 -15.31 -13.10
N LEU A 363 6.99 -14.99 -14.08
CA LEU A 363 7.19 -13.84 -14.95
C LEU A 363 7.20 -12.53 -14.16
N GLN A 364 6.32 -12.37 -13.18
CA GLN A 364 6.32 -11.20 -12.31
C GLN A 364 7.63 -11.10 -11.49
N ALA A 365 8.17 -12.22 -10.98
CA ALA A 365 9.45 -12.22 -10.27
C ALA A 365 10.62 -11.80 -11.17
N VAL A 366 10.67 -12.34 -12.39
CA VAL A 366 11.68 -11.98 -13.41
C VAL A 366 11.58 -10.50 -13.77
N ALA A 367 10.37 -10.01 -14.06
CA ALA A 367 10.15 -8.61 -14.40
C ALA A 367 10.50 -7.67 -13.24
N PHE A 368 10.30 -8.08 -11.99
CA PHE A 368 10.67 -7.27 -10.83
C PHE A 368 12.17 -6.94 -10.83
N TYR A 369 13.03 -7.95 -10.99
CA TYR A 369 14.48 -7.74 -11.01
C TYR A 369 14.97 -7.04 -12.27
N GLU A 370 14.39 -7.33 -13.43
CA GLU A 370 14.83 -6.72 -14.68
C GLU A 370 14.40 -5.26 -14.81
N LEU A 371 13.17 -4.92 -14.44
CA LEU A 371 12.70 -3.52 -14.43
C LEU A 371 13.43 -2.69 -13.38
N LEU A 372 13.88 -3.34 -12.30
CA LEU A 372 14.83 -2.73 -11.39
C LEU A 372 16.11 -2.45 -12.17
N GLY A 373 16.77 -3.43 -12.79
CA GLY A 373 18.01 -3.24 -13.58
C GLY A 373 17.94 -2.16 -14.67
N GLU A 374 16.90 -2.16 -15.51
CA GLU A 374 16.76 -1.25 -16.67
C GLU A 374 16.70 0.23 -16.29
N SER A 375 16.21 0.56 -15.10
CA SER A 375 16.07 1.96 -14.65
C SER A 375 17.33 2.55 -14.02
N SER A 376 18.46 1.83 -14.06
CA SER A 376 19.81 2.29 -13.69
C SER A 376 20.67 2.73 -14.88
N SER A 377 20.21 2.48 -16.11
CA SER A 377 20.83 2.90 -17.38
C SER A 377 20.15 4.17 -17.92
#